data_AF-A0A1Y4RR35-F1
#
_entry.id   AF-A0A1Y4RR35-F1
#
_cell.length_a   1.000
_cell.length_b   1.000
_cell.length_c   1.000
_cell.angle_alpha   90.00
_cell.angle_beta   90.00
_cell.angle_gamma   90.00
#
_symmetry.space_group_name_H-M   'P 1'
#
loop_
_entity.id
_entity.type
_entity.pdbx_description
1 polymer ?
#
loop_
_entity_poly.entity_id
_entity_poly.type
_entity_poly.pdbx_seq_one_letter_code
_entity_poly.pdbx_strand_id
1 'polypeptide(L)'
;MFILKKNAKKYVYTNLKTIASVEEQRIDLRIKIPRETIKVCVIDDEGFDINMLYDLGYKNIRKKIQFESMDEYEDYDIILCDIEGIGINVDVDKQGLAVAEQIKDVYPEKVVLLYSGKNVETFGEMPKNLDGYLRKQSSMSELAKSLDAYYKQSIDPINVWKKTRDEMLNNKVSTKTVAFLEDRYCRSLLEGKGYLYNNANLNETEIFSAENISKYIEILAKVVEVVRRLSTDV
;
A
#
# COMPACT_ATOMS: atom_id res chain seq x y z
N MET A 1 -33.93 -29.74 11.86
CA MET A 1 -32.61 -29.04 11.94
C MET A 1 -31.79 -29.03 10.64
N PHE A 2 -32.23 -29.64 9.52
CA PHE A 2 -31.51 -29.60 8.22
C PHE A 2 -31.90 -28.42 7.31
N ILE A 3 -33.14 -27.93 7.40
CA ILE A 3 -33.67 -26.85 6.54
C ILE A 3 -32.98 -25.49 6.84
N LEU A 4 -32.67 -25.22 8.12
CA LEU A 4 -31.95 -24.02 8.54
C LEU A 4 -30.52 -23.96 7.97
N LYS A 5 -29.77 -25.08 7.93
CA LYS A 5 -28.41 -25.11 7.37
C LYS A 5 -28.38 -24.88 5.86
N LYS A 6 -29.36 -25.41 5.12
CA LYS A 6 -29.43 -25.27 3.65
C LYS A 6 -29.81 -23.84 3.25
N ASN A 7 -30.75 -23.23 3.99
CA ASN A 7 -31.12 -21.83 3.79
C ASN A 7 -30.02 -20.87 4.26
N ALA A 8 -29.33 -21.16 5.37
CA ALA A 8 -28.19 -20.35 5.82
C ALA A 8 -27.04 -20.34 4.80
N LYS A 9 -26.65 -21.49 4.23
CA LYS A 9 -25.64 -21.52 3.15
C LYS A 9 -26.06 -20.69 1.94
N LYS A 10 -27.30 -20.83 1.48
CA LYS A 10 -27.81 -20.04 0.34
C LYS A 10 -27.80 -18.54 0.66
N TYR A 11 -28.25 -18.16 1.85
CA TYR A 11 -28.31 -16.76 2.31
C TYR A 11 -26.92 -16.13 2.49
N VAL A 12 -25.94 -16.90 2.96
CA VAL A 12 -24.55 -16.45 3.14
C VAL A 12 -23.92 -16.11 1.79
N TYR A 13 -24.06 -16.97 0.77
CA TYR A 13 -23.44 -16.70 -0.55
C TYR A 13 -24.20 -15.66 -1.39
N THR A 14 -25.51 -15.51 -1.23
CA THR A 14 -26.29 -14.51 -1.99
C THR A 14 -26.14 -13.08 -1.47
N ASN A 15 -25.62 -12.88 -0.26
CA ASN A 15 -25.49 -11.57 0.38
C ASN A 15 -24.05 -11.07 0.54
N LEU A 16 -23.05 -11.79 0.02
CA LEU A 16 -21.67 -11.30 0.03
C LEU A 16 -21.55 -10.08 -0.87
N LYS A 17 -20.97 -9.01 -0.33
CA LYS A 17 -20.48 -7.90 -1.11
C LYS A 17 -19.16 -8.30 -1.77
N THR A 18 -19.01 -7.93 -3.02
CA THR A 18 -17.80 -8.18 -3.81
C THR A 18 -17.19 -6.85 -4.21
N ILE A 19 -15.94 -6.87 -4.68
CA ILE A 19 -15.28 -5.64 -5.11
C ILE A 19 -16.05 -4.91 -6.22
N ALA A 20 -16.84 -5.62 -7.04
CA ALA A 20 -17.72 -5.01 -8.04
C ALA A 20 -18.70 -3.99 -7.42
N SER A 21 -19.21 -4.26 -6.21
CA SER A 21 -20.07 -3.31 -5.48
C SER A 21 -19.34 -2.02 -5.10
N VAL A 22 -18.02 -2.07 -4.93
CA VAL A 22 -17.18 -0.89 -4.66
C VAL A 22 -16.84 -0.16 -5.95
N GLU A 23 -16.51 -0.90 -7.02
CA GLU A 23 -16.23 -0.36 -8.36
C GLU A 23 -17.40 0.50 -8.87
N GLU A 24 -18.65 0.06 -8.67
CA GLU A 24 -19.86 0.81 -9.04
C GLU A 24 -19.97 2.19 -8.36
N GLN A 25 -19.46 2.33 -7.14
CA GLN A 25 -19.56 3.57 -6.35
C GLN A 25 -18.49 4.61 -6.69
N ARG A 26 -17.47 4.23 -7.48
CA ARG A 26 -16.38 5.13 -7.92
C ARG A 26 -15.74 5.91 -6.77
N ILE A 27 -15.49 5.22 -5.65
CA ILE A 27 -14.88 5.81 -4.45
C ILE A 27 -13.48 6.36 -4.77
N ASP A 28 -12.75 5.71 -5.69
CA ASP A 28 -11.44 6.11 -6.23
C ASP A 28 -11.36 7.58 -6.65
N LEU A 29 -12.44 8.10 -7.25
CA LEU A 29 -12.49 9.47 -7.74
C LEU A 29 -12.56 10.51 -6.62
N ARG A 30 -13.05 10.12 -5.43
CA ARG A 30 -13.28 11.03 -4.30
C ARG A 30 -12.13 11.07 -3.32
N ILE A 31 -11.17 10.16 -3.44
CA ILE A 31 -9.99 10.09 -2.57
C ILE A 31 -9.14 11.35 -2.75
N LYS A 32 -9.08 12.16 -1.69
CA LYS A 32 -8.11 13.24 -1.50
C LYS A 32 -6.86 12.68 -0.85
N ILE A 33 -5.69 13.21 -1.23
CA ILE A 33 -4.39 12.78 -0.70
C ILE A 33 -4.10 13.53 0.61
N PRO A 34 -4.06 12.85 1.77
CA PRO A 34 -3.84 13.51 3.06
C PRO A 34 -2.33 13.62 3.34
N ARG A 35 -1.63 14.46 2.56
CA ARG A 35 -0.15 14.59 2.57
C ARG A 35 0.43 14.78 3.97
N GLU A 36 -0.29 15.47 4.85
CA GLU A 36 0.09 15.72 6.24
C GLU A 36 0.18 14.46 7.11
N THR A 37 -0.47 13.38 6.70
CA THR A 37 -0.44 12.08 7.41
C THR A 37 0.49 11.06 6.76
N ILE A 38 0.96 11.33 5.55
CA ILE A 38 1.87 10.45 4.81
C ILE A 38 3.27 10.55 5.42
N LYS A 39 3.83 9.41 5.80
CA LYS A 39 5.21 9.23 6.27
C LYS A 39 6.12 8.98 5.08
N VAL A 40 7.05 9.89 4.83
CA VAL A 40 8.00 9.84 3.71
C VAL A 40 9.41 9.58 4.23
N CYS A 41 10.07 8.57 3.69
CA CYS A 41 11.51 8.37 3.86
C CYS A 41 12.25 8.80 2.60
N VAL A 42 13.36 9.51 2.76
CA VAL A 42 14.30 9.81 1.69
C VAL A 42 15.65 9.20 2.04
N ILE A 43 16.19 8.37 1.14
CA ILE A 43 17.52 7.76 1.25
C ILE A 43 18.40 8.41 0.19
N ASP A 44 19.33 9.27 0.61
CA ASP A 44 20.15 10.08 -0.29
C ASP A 44 21.42 10.54 0.47
N ASP A 45 22.60 10.25 -0.08
CA ASP A 45 23.91 10.49 0.53
C ASP A 45 24.48 11.88 0.21
N GLU A 46 24.19 12.41 -0.98
CA GLU A 46 24.68 13.73 -1.44
C GLU A 46 23.87 14.92 -0.89
N GLY A 47 22.69 14.64 -0.38
CA GLY A 47 21.86 15.56 0.37
C GLY A 47 20.63 16.06 -0.37
N PHE A 48 19.53 15.31 -0.29
CA PHE A 48 18.19 15.79 -0.68
C PHE A 48 17.71 17.00 0.15
N ASP A 49 17.15 18.02 -0.52
CA ASP A 49 16.48 19.16 0.13
C ASP A 49 15.03 18.80 0.53
N ILE A 50 14.87 18.41 1.80
CA ILE A 50 13.58 18.01 2.37
C ILE A 50 12.58 19.17 2.51
N ASN A 51 13.03 20.43 2.44
CA ASN A 51 12.13 21.59 2.52
C ASN A 51 11.11 21.58 1.38
N MET A 52 11.52 21.11 0.20
CA MET A 52 10.60 20.95 -0.92
C MET A 52 9.40 20.06 -0.57
N LEU A 53 9.58 19.00 0.21
CA LEU A 53 8.48 18.12 0.62
C LEU A 53 7.59 18.78 1.69
N TYR A 54 8.18 19.56 2.60
CA TYR A 54 7.41 20.36 3.56
C TYR A 54 6.54 21.40 2.85
N ASP A 55 7.07 22.09 1.85
CA ASP A 55 6.34 23.07 1.03
C ASP A 55 5.18 22.44 0.24
N LEU A 56 5.31 21.15 -0.09
CA LEU A 56 4.23 20.36 -0.69
C LEU A 56 3.19 19.88 0.32
N GLY A 57 3.36 20.13 1.62
CA GLY A 57 2.39 19.82 2.66
C GLY A 57 2.61 18.48 3.37
N TYR A 58 3.70 17.77 3.06
CA TYR A 58 4.12 16.61 3.85
C TYR A 58 4.67 17.06 5.20
N LYS A 59 4.32 16.35 6.28
CA LYS A 59 4.76 16.71 7.64
C LYS A 59 5.66 15.68 8.29
N ASN A 60 5.56 14.41 7.88
CA ASN A 60 6.28 13.29 8.48
C ASN A 60 7.39 12.82 7.54
N ILE A 61 8.45 13.62 7.41
CA ILE A 61 9.58 13.32 6.52
C ILE A 61 10.77 12.89 7.37
N ARG A 62 11.46 11.82 6.95
CA ARG A 62 12.75 11.42 7.50
C ARG A 62 13.76 11.25 6.38
N LYS A 63 14.98 11.73 6.60
CA LYS A 63 16.11 11.57 5.68
C LYS A 63 17.11 10.59 6.28
N LYS A 64 17.62 9.68 5.46
CA LYS A 64 18.70 8.74 5.77
C LYS A 64 19.79 8.88 4.71
N ILE A 65 21.05 8.75 5.15
CA ILE A 65 22.23 8.86 4.28
C ILE A 65 22.53 7.51 3.61
N GLN A 66 22.07 6.40 4.21
CA GLN A 66 22.32 5.06 3.70
C GLN A 66 21.23 4.08 4.14
N PHE A 67 21.19 2.92 3.49
CA PHE A 67 20.42 1.76 3.93
C PHE A 67 21.14 1.05 5.07
N GLU A 68 20.43 0.77 6.17
CA GLU A 68 20.98 0.10 7.35
C GLU A 68 20.31 -1.26 7.59
N SER A 69 19.00 -1.26 7.82
CA SER A 69 18.22 -2.49 7.98
C SER A 69 16.81 -2.36 7.41
N MET A 70 16.21 -3.50 7.05
CA MET A 70 14.89 -3.54 6.40
C MET A 70 13.76 -3.03 7.31
N ASP A 71 13.81 -3.39 8.60
CA ASP A 71 12.74 -3.09 9.57
C ASP A 71 12.50 -1.58 9.75
N GLU A 72 13.52 -0.74 9.51
CA GLU A 72 13.37 0.71 9.59
C GLU A 72 12.39 1.27 8.56
N TYR A 73 12.13 0.54 7.48
CA TYR A 73 11.28 0.98 6.39
C TYR A 73 9.81 0.63 6.58
N GLU A 74 9.48 -0.23 7.55
CA GLU A 74 8.13 -0.74 7.83
C GLU A 74 7.10 0.38 8.03
N ASP A 75 7.52 1.45 8.70
CA ASP A 75 6.65 2.52 9.15
C ASP A 75 6.29 3.55 8.06
N TYR A 76 6.98 3.56 6.92
CA TYR A 76 6.78 4.58 5.89
C TYR A 76 5.72 4.20 4.86
N ASP A 77 5.16 5.24 4.25
CA ASP A 77 4.18 5.16 3.18
C ASP A 77 4.83 5.32 1.80
N ILE A 78 5.78 6.26 1.71
CA ILE A 78 6.55 6.58 0.51
C ILE A 78 8.03 6.54 0.84
N ILE A 79 8.81 5.88 0.00
CA ILE A 79 10.27 5.79 0.11
C ILE A 79 10.87 6.29 -1.20
N LEU A 80 11.66 7.36 -1.11
CA LEU A 80 12.43 7.92 -2.21
C LEU A 80 13.89 7.50 -2.04
N CYS A 81 14.43 6.76 -3.01
CA CYS A 81 15.82 6.30 -2.98
C CYS A 81 16.61 7.01 -4.07
N ASP A 82 17.70 7.70 -3.73
CA ASP A 82 18.71 8.01 -4.75
C ASP A 82 19.31 6.72 -5.28
N ILE A 83 19.67 6.72 -6.55
CA ILE A 83 20.18 5.52 -7.23
C ILE A 83 21.68 5.36 -7.05
N GLU A 84 22.42 6.46 -6.95
CA GLU A 84 23.87 6.51 -6.82
C GLU A 84 24.24 6.73 -5.35
N GLY A 85 25.36 6.16 -4.91
CA GLY A 85 25.88 6.37 -3.55
C GLY A 85 25.20 5.54 -2.46
N ILE A 86 23.92 5.22 -2.63
CA ILE A 86 23.14 4.40 -1.70
C ILE A 86 23.33 2.90 -1.98
N GLY A 87 23.46 2.07 -0.94
CA GLY A 87 23.38 0.62 -1.13
C GLY A 87 24.61 -0.04 -1.74
N ILE A 88 25.76 0.65 -1.77
CA ILE A 88 27.04 0.09 -2.23
C ILE A 88 27.40 -1.22 -1.49
N ASN A 89 27.05 -1.31 -0.20
CA ASN A 89 27.27 -2.52 0.62
C ASN A 89 26.27 -3.65 0.31
N VAL A 90 25.18 -3.35 -0.38
CA VAL A 90 24.14 -4.31 -0.79
C VAL A 90 24.48 -4.87 -2.17
N ASP A 91 24.71 -3.99 -3.12
CA ASP A 91 25.14 -4.32 -4.48
C ASP A 91 25.92 -3.11 -5.03
N VAL A 92 27.20 -3.32 -5.34
CA VAL A 92 28.10 -2.23 -5.78
C VAL A 92 27.72 -1.67 -7.15
N ASP A 93 27.11 -2.48 -8.01
CA ASP A 93 26.77 -2.12 -9.38
C ASP A 93 25.37 -1.52 -9.45
N LYS A 94 24.40 -2.13 -8.74
CA LYS A 94 23.01 -1.67 -8.73
C LYS A 94 22.73 -0.56 -7.71
N GLN A 95 23.48 -0.52 -6.61
CA GLN A 95 23.38 0.54 -5.60
C GLN A 95 21.93 0.76 -5.12
N GLY A 96 21.42 2.00 -5.23
CA GLY A 96 20.09 2.36 -4.78
C GLY A 96 18.98 1.62 -5.52
N LEU A 97 19.24 1.13 -6.75
CA LEU A 97 18.31 0.28 -7.47
C LEU A 97 18.04 -1.04 -6.73
N ALA A 98 19.10 -1.69 -6.23
CA ALA A 98 18.97 -2.93 -5.46
C ALA A 98 18.29 -2.68 -4.10
N VAL A 99 18.59 -1.56 -3.45
CA VAL A 99 17.93 -1.19 -2.18
C VAL A 99 16.43 -0.98 -2.40
N ALA A 100 16.05 -0.22 -3.43
CA ALA A 100 14.65 0.01 -3.76
C ALA A 100 13.92 -1.31 -4.08
N GLU A 101 14.55 -2.20 -4.87
CA GLU A 101 14.01 -3.53 -5.21
C GLU A 101 13.73 -4.36 -3.95
N GLN A 102 14.72 -4.46 -3.05
CA GLN A 102 14.60 -5.23 -1.82
C GLN A 102 13.51 -4.69 -0.89
N ILE A 103 13.44 -3.36 -0.72
CA ILE A 103 12.39 -2.73 0.09
C ILE A 103 11.01 -3.05 -0.50
N LYS A 104 10.87 -2.96 -1.83
CA LYS A 104 9.60 -3.22 -2.49
C LYS A 104 9.17 -4.68 -2.43
N ASP A 105 10.13 -5.61 -2.46
CA ASP A 105 9.86 -7.04 -2.29
C ASP A 105 9.36 -7.37 -0.88
N VAL A 106 9.90 -6.71 0.14
CA VAL A 106 9.48 -6.91 1.54
C VAL A 106 8.18 -6.17 1.85
N TYR A 107 8.01 -4.96 1.33
CA TYR A 107 6.85 -4.09 1.58
C TYR A 107 6.13 -3.70 0.28
N PRO A 108 5.45 -4.64 -0.39
CA PRO A 108 4.84 -4.42 -1.71
C PRO A 108 3.73 -3.37 -1.73
N GLU A 109 3.14 -3.06 -0.58
CA GLU A 109 2.10 -2.05 -0.38
C GLU A 109 2.63 -0.61 -0.33
N LYS A 110 3.92 -0.42 -0.02
CA LYS A 110 4.55 0.91 0.07
C LYS A 110 4.84 1.46 -1.32
N VAL A 111 4.87 2.78 -1.44
CA VAL A 111 5.34 3.43 -2.67
C VAL A 111 6.85 3.55 -2.60
N VAL A 112 7.56 2.85 -3.48
CA VAL A 112 9.03 2.88 -3.57
C VAL A 112 9.43 3.45 -4.92
N LEU A 113 10.08 4.61 -4.89
CA LEU A 113 10.45 5.37 -6.07
C LEU A 113 11.96 5.63 -6.07
N LEU A 114 12.57 5.48 -7.24
CA LEU A 114 13.89 6.01 -7.48
C LEU A 114 13.78 7.51 -7.74
N TYR A 115 14.65 8.31 -7.13
CA TYR A 115 14.70 9.75 -7.31
C TYR A 115 16.13 10.18 -7.61
N SER A 116 16.46 10.36 -8.89
CA SER A 116 17.84 10.67 -9.28
C SER A 116 17.94 11.59 -10.49
N GLY A 117 19.09 12.25 -10.65
CA GLY A 117 19.48 12.95 -11.87
C GLY A 117 20.18 12.04 -12.88
N LYS A 118 20.60 10.83 -12.46
CA LYS A 118 21.28 9.85 -13.30
C LYS A 118 20.29 8.94 -14.03
N ASN A 119 20.72 8.40 -15.17
CA ASN A 119 19.94 7.44 -15.95
C ASN A 119 19.93 6.08 -15.23
N VAL A 120 18.73 5.55 -14.96
CA VAL A 120 18.54 4.27 -14.27
C VAL A 120 19.25 3.11 -14.98
N GLU A 121 19.31 3.14 -16.32
CA GLU A 121 19.93 2.07 -17.12
C GLU A 121 21.43 1.91 -16.87
N THR A 122 22.07 2.91 -16.25
CA THR A 122 23.49 2.83 -15.84
C THR A 122 23.70 1.83 -14.70
N PHE A 123 22.67 1.63 -13.88
CA PHE A 123 22.70 0.76 -12.69
C PHE A 123 21.96 -0.57 -12.91
N GLY A 124 21.28 -0.72 -14.06
CA GLY A 124 20.58 -1.92 -14.46
C GLY A 124 19.20 -1.67 -15.04
N GLU A 125 18.51 -2.75 -15.42
CA GLU A 125 17.11 -2.67 -15.82
C GLU A 125 16.23 -2.37 -14.60
N MET A 126 15.26 -1.47 -14.75
CA MET A 126 14.32 -1.14 -13.68
C MET A 126 13.44 -2.36 -13.37
N PRO A 127 13.44 -2.86 -12.11
CA PRO A 127 12.58 -3.95 -11.69
C PRO A 127 11.09 -3.64 -11.91
N LYS A 128 10.33 -4.64 -12.34
CA LYS A 128 8.90 -4.50 -12.67
C LYS A 128 8.00 -4.23 -11.47
N ASN A 129 8.47 -4.58 -10.27
CA ASN A 129 7.78 -4.38 -9.00
C ASN A 129 7.92 -2.94 -8.47
N LEU A 130 8.95 -2.20 -8.87
CA LEU A 130 9.13 -0.80 -8.46
C LEU A 130 8.00 0.07 -9.01
N ASP A 131 7.55 1.02 -8.19
CA ASP A 131 6.42 1.87 -8.58
C ASP A 131 6.84 2.89 -9.64
N GLY A 132 8.08 3.38 -9.60
CA GLY A 132 8.48 4.45 -10.52
C GLY A 132 9.91 4.96 -10.36
N TYR A 133 10.26 5.83 -11.29
CA TYR A 133 11.47 6.63 -11.30
C TYR A 133 11.11 8.10 -11.55
N LEU A 134 11.67 8.98 -10.72
CA LEU A 134 11.46 10.41 -10.73
C LEU A 134 12.80 11.12 -11.00
N ARG A 135 12.82 12.02 -11.98
CA ARG A 135 14.03 12.80 -12.31
C ARG A 135 14.19 13.98 -11.35
N LYS A 136 15.39 14.16 -10.77
CA LYS A 136 15.75 15.31 -9.91
C LYS A 136 15.51 16.69 -10.56
N GLN A 137 15.43 16.76 -11.89
CA GLN A 137 15.19 17.99 -12.66
C GLN A 137 13.71 18.39 -12.77
N SER A 138 12.77 17.59 -12.25
CA SER A 138 11.35 17.92 -12.29
C SER A 138 11.01 19.12 -11.41
N SER A 139 10.10 19.98 -11.86
CA SER A 139 9.59 21.09 -11.04
C SER A 139 8.89 20.59 -9.77
N MET A 140 8.80 21.43 -8.72
CA MET A 140 8.07 21.09 -7.49
C MET A 140 6.62 20.68 -7.78
N SER A 141 5.96 21.30 -8.76
CA SER A 141 4.59 20.96 -9.16
C SER A 141 4.50 19.55 -9.77
N GLU A 142 5.48 19.17 -10.59
CA GLU A 142 5.55 17.83 -11.19
C GLU A 142 5.86 16.77 -10.13
N LEU A 143 6.81 17.03 -9.24
CA LEU A 143 7.10 16.14 -8.11
C LEU A 143 5.84 15.88 -7.29
N ALA A 144 5.09 16.94 -6.94
CA ALA A 144 3.85 16.83 -6.19
C ALA A 144 2.80 15.98 -6.90
N LYS A 145 2.58 16.23 -8.21
CA LYS A 145 1.63 15.46 -9.02
C LYS A 145 2.02 13.99 -9.12
N SER A 146 3.30 13.71 -9.28
CA SER A 146 3.79 12.33 -9.40
C SER A 146 3.67 11.58 -8.07
N LEU A 147 4.09 12.19 -6.95
CA LEU A 147 3.93 11.57 -5.62
C LEU A 147 2.47 11.30 -5.31
N ASP A 148 1.58 12.26 -5.56
CA ASP A 148 0.14 12.08 -5.37
C ASP A 148 -0.41 10.96 -6.26
N ALA A 149 0.03 10.86 -7.52
CA ALA A 149 -0.42 9.83 -8.43
C ALA A 149 0.01 8.43 -7.97
N TYR A 150 1.27 8.26 -7.58
CA TYR A 150 1.78 6.99 -7.07
C TYR A 150 1.11 6.59 -5.77
N TYR A 151 1.00 7.52 -4.82
CA TYR A 151 0.32 7.26 -3.56
C TYR A 151 -1.17 6.97 -3.76
N LYS A 152 -1.85 7.69 -4.67
CA LYS A 152 -3.25 7.40 -5.00
C LYS A 152 -3.43 5.97 -5.52
N GLN A 153 -2.51 5.47 -6.34
CA GLN A 153 -2.56 4.10 -6.82
C GLN A 153 -2.32 3.07 -5.70
N SER A 154 -1.46 3.37 -4.72
CA SER A 154 -1.19 2.48 -3.59
C SER A 154 -2.33 2.40 -2.57
N ILE A 155 -3.24 3.38 -2.56
CA ILE A 155 -4.42 3.40 -1.70
C ILE A 155 -5.73 3.18 -2.46
N ASP A 156 -5.68 2.92 -3.77
CA ASP A 156 -6.87 2.66 -4.56
C ASP A 156 -7.55 1.38 -4.06
N PRO A 157 -8.81 1.44 -3.57
CA PRO A 157 -9.42 0.30 -2.91
C PRO A 157 -9.54 -0.95 -3.78
N ILE A 158 -9.71 -0.75 -5.09
CA ILE A 158 -9.90 -1.82 -6.05
C ILE A 158 -8.56 -2.48 -6.36
N ASN A 159 -7.53 -1.66 -6.62
CA ASN A 159 -6.19 -2.16 -6.93
C ASN A 159 -5.55 -2.84 -5.72
N VAL A 160 -5.70 -2.25 -4.53
CA VAL A 160 -5.20 -2.85 -3.29
C VAL A 160 -5.88 -4.19 -3.06
N TRP A 161 -7.21 -4.28 -3.18
CA TRP A 161 -7.90 -5.56 -3.06
C TRP A 161 -7.37 -6.61 -4.04
N LYS A 162 -7.22 -6.25 -5.33
CA LYS A 162 -6.73 -7.18 -6.37
C LYS A 162 -5.32 -7.70 -6.02
N LYS A 163 -4.39 -6.81 -5.67
CA LYS A 163 -3.01 -7.18 -5.29
C LYS A 163 -3.00 -8.08 -4.03
N THR A 164 -3.67 -7.64 -2.96
CA THR A 164 -3.75 -8.39 -1.70
C THR A 164 -4.39 -9.76 -1.89
N ARG A 165 -5.44 -9.84 -2.73
CA ARG A 165 -6.09 -11.12 -3.07
C ARG A 165 -5.15 -12.06 -3.78
N ASP A 166 -4.43 -11.59 -4.79
CA ASP A 166 -3.52 -12.42 -5.57
C ASP A 166 -2.37 -12.91 -4.67
N GLU A 167 -1.87 -12.07 -3.76
CA GLU A 167 -0.88 -12.46 -2.76
C GLU A 167 -1.40 -13.52 -1.76
N MET A 168 -2.63 -13.35 -1.25
CA MET A 168 -3.29 -14.34 -0.40
C MET A 168 -3.40 -15.69 -1.10
N LEU A 169 -3.82 -15.70 -2.37
CA LEU A 169 -3.95 -16.93 -3.15
C LEU A 169 -2.59 -17.60 -3.41
N ASN A 170 -1.55 -16.83 -3.71
CA ASN A 170 -0.18 -17.33 -3.87
C ASN A 170 0.34 -17.95 -2.57
N ASN A 171 -0.04 -17.39 -1.42
CA ASN A 171 0.28 -17.89 -0.09
C ASN A 171 -0.68 -18.98 0.41
N LYS A 172 -1.50 -19.57 -0.47
CA LYS A 172 -2.39 -20.71 -0.19
C LYS A 172 -3.46 -20.42 0.87
N VAL A 173 -3.80 -19.15 1.10
CA VAL A 173 -4.96 -18.76 1.91
C VAL A 173 -6.22 -19.33 1.25
N SER A 174 -7.13 -19.90 2.04
CA SER A 174 -8.29 -20.57 1.46
C SER A 174 -9.21 -19.57 0.75
N THR A 175 -9.77 -19.98 -0.39
CA THR A 175 -10.71 -19.14 -1.17
C THR A 175 -11.94 -18.74 -0.35
N LYS A 176 -12.31 -19.54 0.64
CA LYS A 176 -13.36 -19.22 1.61
C LYS A 176 -12.98 -18.01 2.47
N THR A 177 -11.77 -17.99 3.03
CA THR A 177 -11.26 -16.85 3.81
C THR A 177 -11.14 -15.61 2.95
N VAL A 178 -10.60 -15.74 1.74
CA VAL A 178 -10.49 -14.63 0.77
C VAL A 178 -11.86 -14.02 0.47
N ALA A 179 -12.86 -14.83 0.13
CA ALA A 179 -14.22 -14.34 -0.15
C ALA A 179 -14.87 -13.67 1.07
N PHE A 180 -14.57 -14.16 2.27
CA PHE A 180 -15.09 -13.56 3.49
C PHE A 180 -14.42 -12.21 3.79
N LEU A 181 -13.10 -12.12 3.63
CA LEU A 181 -12.37 -10.87 3.77
C LEU A 181 -12.81 -9.83 2.73
N GLU A 182 -13.14 -10.26 1.50
CA GLU A 182 -13.69 -9.39 0.46
C GLU A 182 -14.98 -8.71 0.92
N ASP A 183 -15.94 -9.50 1.43
CA ASP A 183 -17.22 -8.97 1.93
C ASP A 183 -17.00 -7.97 3.06
N ARG A 184 -16.13 -8.30 4.02
CA ARG A 184 -15.79 -7.41 5.14
C ARG A 184 -15.15 -6.12 4.66
N TYR A 185 -14.22 -6.19 3.72
CA TYR A 185 -13.57 -5.04 3.13
C TYR A 185 -14.57 -4.15 2.40
N CYS A 186 -15.39 -4.73 1.51
CA CYS A 186 -16.39 -4.00 0.75
C CYS A 186 -17.43 -3.33 1.66
N ARG A 187 -17.94 -4.04 2.67
CA ARG A 187 -18.84 -3.44 3.66
C ARG A 187 -18.18 -2.30 4.44
N SER A 188 -16.90 -2.43 4.78
CA SER A 188 -16.18 -1.39 5.52
C SER A 188 -16.08 -0.11 4.70
N LEU A 189 -15.80 -0.24 3.40
CA LEU A 189 -15.75 0.88 2.47
C LEU A 189 -17.13 1.51 2.22
N LEU A 190 -18.17 0.68 2.05
CA LEU A 190 -19.51 1.14 1.66
C LEU A 190 -20.33 1.68 2.83
N GLU A 191 -20.18 1.10 4.02
CA GLU A 191 -20.98 1.47 5.21
C GLU A 191 -20.18 2.31 6.22
N GLY A 192 -18.87 2.50 6.01
CA GLY A 192 -18.00 3.28 6.90
C GLY A 192 -17.76 2.66 8.28
N LYS A 193 -17.97 1.34 8.44
CA LYS A 193 -17.80 0.63 9.71
C LYS A 193 -16.56 -0.26 9.72
N GLY A 194 -15.93 -0.46 10.86
CA GLY A 194 -14.73 -1.30 11.02
C GLY A 194 -15.05 -2.79 11.03
N TYR A 195 -15.46 -3.37 9.89
CA TYR A 195 -15.78 -4.79 9.80
C TYR A 195 -14.56 -5.71 9.70
N LEU A 196 -13.39 -5.16 9.35
CA LEU A 196 -12.14 -5.92 9.17
C LEU A 196 -11.63 -6.56 10.47
N TYR A 197 -11.79 -5.90 11.62
CA TYR A 197 -11.33 -6.38 12.93
C TYR A 197 -12.45 -6.91 13.82
N ASN A 198 -13.66 -7.07 13.29
CA ASN A 198 -14.83 -7.31 14.14
C ASN A 198 -14.90 -8.78 14.60
N ASN A 199 -14.38 -9.02 15.81
CA ASN A 199 -14.28 -10.30 16.52
C ASN A 199 -15.61 -10.89 17.04
N ALA A 200 -16.76 -10.45 16.51
CA ALA A 200 -18.06 -10.90 17.01
C ALA A 200 -18.33 -12.41 16.78
N ASN A 201 -17.49 -13.09 15.99
CA ASN A 201 -17.51 -14.53 15.80
C ASN A 201 -16.16 -15.15 16.17
N LEU A 202 -16.08 -15.77 17.35
CA LEU A 202 -14.89 -16.48 17.86
C LEU A 202 -14.32 -17.50 16.85
N ASN A 203 -15.18 -18.18 16.09
CA ASN A 203 -14.77 -19.14 15.05
C ASN A 203 -14.05 -18.48 13.86
N GLU A 204 -14.27 -17.19 13.60
CA GLU A 204 -13.63 -16.46 12.49
C GLU A 204 -12.22 -16.00 12.90
N THR A 205 -12.06 -15.57 14.14
CA THR A 205 -10.75 -15.21 14.71
C THR A 205 -9.78 -16.38 14.70
N GLU A 206 -10.26 -17.61 14.96
CA GLU A 206 -9.46 -18.85 14.87
C GLU A 206 -9.05 -19.19 13.43
N ILE A 207 -9.89 -18.90 12.43
CA ILE A 207 -9.57 -19.13 11.01
C ILE A 207 -8.50 -18.13 10.54
N PHE A 208 -8.66 -16.86 10.89
CA PHE A 208 -7.72 -15.81 10.50
C PHE A 208 -6.35 -15.96 11.17
N SER A 209 -6.33 -16.37 12.44
CA SER A 209 -5.08 -16.64 13.15
C SER A 209 -4.37 -17.88 12.62
N ALA A 210 -5.11 -18.92 12.19
CA ALA A 210 -4.53 -20.12 11.59
C ALA A 210 -3.94 -19.88 10.19
N GLU A 211 -4.52 -18.98 9.40
CA GLU A 211 -4.05 -18.67 8.03
C GLU A 211 -3.08 -17.48 7.96
N ASN A 212 -2.65 -16.92 9.10
CA ASN A 212 -1.68 -15.81 9.20
C ASN A 212 -2.03 -14.60 8.31
N ILE A 213 -3.31 -14.21 8.25
CA ILE A 213 -3.77 -13.15 7.35
C ILE A 213 -3.67 -11.72 7.91
N SER A 214 -3.12 -11.55 9.12
CA SER A 214 -3.06 -10.26 9.84
C SER A 214 -2.47 -9.14 9.00
N LYS A 215 -1.36 -9.41 8.29
CA LYS A 215 -0.72 -8.43 7.40
C LYS A 215 -1.67 -7.91 6.31
N TYR A 216 -2.52 -8.76 5.75
CA TYR A 216 -3.48 -8.36 4.73
C TYR A 216 -4.62 -7.52 5.31
N ILE A 217 -5.04 -7.84 6.54
CA ILE A 217 -6.05 -7.06 7.26
C ILE A 217 -5.53 -5.64 7.51
N GLU A 218 -4.27 -5.50 7.94
CA GLU A 218 -3.63 -4.20 8.18
C GLU A 218 -3.55 -3.35 6.91
N ILE A 219 -3.12 -3.94 5.78
CA ILE A 219 -3.09 -3.28 4.47
C ILE A 219 -4.49 -2.76 4.09
N LEU A 220 -5.51 -3.62 4.20
CA LEU A 220 -6.89 -3.26 3.84
C LEU A 220 -7.48 -2.22 4.80
N ALA A 221 -7.15 -2.29 6.08
CA ALA A 221 -7.63 -1.37 7.10
C ALA A 221 -7.14 0.06 6.87
N LYS A 222 -5.87 0.21 6.48
CA LYS A 222 -5.30 1.51 6.10
C LYS A 222 -6.10 2.18 4.98
N VAL A 223 -6.48 1.42 3.95
CA VAL A 223 -7.31 1.95 2.85
C VAL A 223 -8.70 2.35 3.34
N VAL A 224 -9.34 1.52 4.18
CA VAL A 224 -10.64 1.84 4.77
C VAL A 224 -10.56 3.14 5.59
N GLU A 225 -9.49 3.34 6.35
CA GLU A 225 -9.32 4.56 7.14
C GLU A 225 -9.23 5.80 6.24
N VAL A 226 -8.41 5.74 5.18
CA VAL A 226 -8.25 6.85 4.24
C VAL A 226 -9.59 7.16 3.55
N VAL A 227 -10.33 6.15 3.11
CA VAL A 227 -11.65 6.32 2.50
C VAL A 227 -12.66 6.88 3.50
N ARG A 228 -12.63 6.44 4.77
CA ARG A 228 -13.56 6.92 5.81
C ARG A 228 -13.39 8.41 6.09
N ARG A 229 -12.16 8.93 6.07
CA ARG A 229 -11.90 10.37 6.26
C ARG A 229 -12.64 11.22 5.22
N LEU A 230 -12.87 10.70 4.01
CA LEU A 230 -13.65 11.39 2.97
C LEU A 230 -15.13 11.56 3.33
N SER A 231 -15.67 10.67 4.17
CA SER A 231 -17.09 10.67 4.55
C SER A 231 -17.37 11.55 5.77
N THR A 232 -16.34 11.95 6.52
CA THR A 232 -16.43 12.80 7.72
C THR A 232 -16.24 14.29 7.45
N ASP A 233 -15.79 14.67 6.25
CA ASP A 233 -15.60 16.08 5.83
C ASP A 233 -16.90 16.73 5.30
N VAL A 234 -18.08 16.26 5.74
CA VAL A 234 -19.41 16.79 5.37
C VAL A 234 -20.11 17.38 6.58
#